data_AF-A0A4Q7DRJ6-F1
#
_entry.id   AF-A0A4Q7DRJ6-F1
#
_cell.length_a   1.000
_cell.length_b   1.000
_cell.length_c   1.000
_cell.angle_alpha   90.00
_cell.angle_beta   90.00
_cell.angle_gamma   90.00
#
_symmetry.space_group_name_H-M   'P 1'
#
loop_
_entity.id
_entity.type
_entity.pdbx_description
1 polymer ?
#
loop_
_entity_poly.entity_id
_entity_poly.type
_entity_poly.pdbx_seq_one_letter_code
_entity_poly.pdbx_strand_id
1 'polypeptide(L)'
;MAVTAAQVKELREKTGAGIMDAKRALVETDGNMEAAAELLREKGIAKAAKKADRVAAEGLTGIAVSGNVAALVELNSETDFVAKNEQFVALVKETAELLAANKPANNEEALALTTASGVSLEQELVQATATIGEKITFRRFVVIEKTDAQHFGAYQHNGGKIGVISVIEGADEALAKQVSMHIAAMNPTVLSADELDEEFVKAELAQMNHKIDEDNASRVLVNKPELPHHEYGSKSQLTEEVLAAAKASFEEELKAEGKPEQIWDKIIPGKMSKFIVDNTKVDQQFALLAQLYIMDDSKTVEAFLESKAAKAISFTRFEVGEGIEKVETDFAAEVEAAKAGL
;
A
#
# COMPACT_ATOMS: atom_id res chain seq x y z
N MET A 1 -37.86 33.78 -11.96
CA MET A 1 -39.04 32.89 -11.70
C MET A 1 -38.94 32.30 -10.28
N ALA A 2 -40.05 31.84 -9.70
CA ALA A 2 -39.98 31.16 -8.39
C ALA A 2 -39.40 29.75 -8.56
N VAL A 3 -38.15 29.54 -8.14
CA VAL A 3 -37.49 28.23 -8.15
C VAL A 3 -38.22 27.28 -7.20
N THR A 4 -38.68 26.14 -7.71
CA THR A 4 -39.44 25.15 -6.93
C THR A 4 -38.53 24.18 -6.19
N ALA A 5 -39.03 23.59 -5.09
CA ALA A 5 -38.30 22.54 -4.36
C ALA A 5 -38.02 21.30 -5.24
N ALA A 6 -38.91 21.00 -6.20
CA ALA A 6 -38.73 19.91 -7.15
C ALA A 6 -37.54 20.17 -8.09
N GLN A 7 -37.41 21.39 -8.65
CA GLN A 7 -36.26 21.77 -9.48
C GLN A 7 -34.95 21.70 -8.69
N VAL A 8 -34.95 22.17 -7.44
CA VAL A 8 -33.78 22.06 -6.57
C VAL A 8 -33.41 20.59 -6.36
N LYS A 9 -34.39 19.73 -6.05
CA LYS A 9 -34.16 18.29 -5.86
C LYS A 9 -33.58 17.65 -7.13
N GLU A 10 -34.18 17.90 -8.29
CA GLU A 10 -33.72 17.35 -9.56
C GLU A 10 -32.30 17.80 -9.90
N LEU A 11 -31.96 19.08 -9.70
CA LEU A 11 -30.61 19.58 -9.98
C LEU A 11 -29.59 18.94 -9.05
N ARG A 12 -29.94 18.73 -7.77
CA ARG A 12 -29.05 18.04 -6.82
C ARG A 12 -28.84 16.58 -7.20
N GLU A 13 -29.89 15.88 -7.60
CA GLU A 13 -29.78 14.48 -8.04
C GLU A 13 -28.89 14.35 -9.27
N LYS A 14 -28.91 15.34 -10.17
CA LYS A 14 -28.05 15.38 -11.37
C LYS A 14 -26.60 15.80 -11.08
N THR A 15 -26.36 16.68 -10.13
CA THR A 15 -25.04 17.34 -9.95
C THR A 15 -24.33 16.99 -8.64
N GLY A 16 -25.00 16.32 -7.70
CA GLY A 16 -24.49 16.07 -6.35
C GLY A 16 -24.37 17.31 -5.47
N ALA A 17 -24.79 18.50 -5.94
CA ALA A 17 -24.60 19.75 -5.21
C ALA A 17 -25.40 19.83 -3.89
N GLY A 18 -24.90 20.65 -2.95
CA GLY A 18 -25.61 21.01 -1.73
C GLY A 18 -26.92 21.74 -2.01
N ILE A 19 -27.91 21.62 -1.12
CA ILE A 19 -29.27 22.19 -1.30
C ILE A 19 -29.23 23.69 -1.63
N MET A 20 -28.44 24.45 -0.87
CA MET A 20 -28.36 25.89 -1.03
C MET A 20 -27.60 26.30 -2.28
N ASP A 21 -26.58 25.53 -2.69
CA ASP A 21 -25.85 25.79 -3.92
C ASP A 21 -26.73 25.57 -5.14
N ALA A 22 -27.45 24.44 -5.19
CA ALA A 22 -28.41 24.14 -6.26
C ALA A 22 -29.52 25.19 -6.34
N LYS A 23 -30.08 25.59 -5.19
CA LYS A 23 -31.10 26.66 -5.16
C LYS A 23 -30.55 27.99 -5.66
N ARG A 24 -29.35 28.40 -5.22
CA ARG A 24 -28.73 29.66 -5.66
C ARG A 24 -28.42 29.64 -7.15
N ALA A 25 -27.87 28.53 -7.66
CA ALA A 25 -27.59 28.37 -9.08
C ALA A 25 -28.87 28.51 -9.92
N LEU A 26 -29.96 27.84 -9.53
CA LEU A 26 -31.25 27.97 -10.22
C LEU A 26 -31.83 29.38 -10.14
N VAL A 27 -31.61 30.11 -9.04
CA VAL A 27 -32.06 31.50 -8.95
C VAL A 27 -31.23 32.40 -9.88
N GLU A 28 -29.92 32.21 -9.93
CA GLU A 28 -29.00 32.99 -10.77
C GLU A 28 -29.19 32.72 -12.27
N THR A 29 -29.69 31.54 -12.64
CA THR A 29 -29.94 31.16 -14.04
C THR A 29 -31.42 31.18 -14.42
N ASP A 30 -32.25 31.90 -13.65
CA ASP A 30 -33.68 32.06 -13.89
C ASP A 30 -34.47 30.74 -14.01
N GLY A 31 -33.99 29.68 -13.37
CA GLY A 31 -34.57 28.33 -13.36
C GLY A 31 -34.14 27.45 -14.52
N ASN A 32 -33.18 27.88 -15.35
CA ASN A 32 -32.62 27.06 -16.42
C ASN A 32 -31.70 25.97 -15.84
N MET A 33 -32.05 24.70 -16.06
CA MET A 33 -31.36 23.54 -15.48
C MET A 33 -29.97 23.32 -16.06
N GLU A 34 -29.80 23.41 -17.39
CA GLU A 34 -28.47 23.25 -18.00
C GLU A 34 -27.52 24.37 -17.58
N ALA A 35 -27.99 25.62 -17.61
CA ALA A 35 -27.19 26.76 -17.19
C ALA A 35 -26.85 26.69 -15.69
N ALA A 36 -27.80 26.23 -14.84
CA ALA A 36 -27.53 26.04 -13.42
C ALA A 36 -26.48 24.96 -13.16
N ALA A 37 -26.51 23.87 -13.94
CA ALA A 37 -25.51 22.81 -13.86
C ALA A 37 -24.11 23.31 -14.26
N GLU A 38 -24.00 24.07 -15.36
CA GLU A 38 -22.70 24.63 -15.78
C GLU A 38 -22.18 25.65 -14.75
N LEU A 39 -23.07 26.49 -14.20
CA LEU A 39 -22.70 27.44 -13.14
C LEU A 39 -22.21 26.72 -11.87
N LEU A 40 -22.83 25.60 -11.50
CA LEU A 40 -22.36 24.76 -10.39
C LEU A 40 -21.00 24.15 -10.69
N ARG A 41 -20.74 23.75 -11.93
CA ARG A 41 -19.44 23.23 -12.38
C ARG A 41 -18.34 24.28 -12.24
N GLU A 42 -18.58 25.50 -12.74
CA GLU A 42 -17.65 26.63 -12.62
C GLU A 42 -17.37 26.98 -11.14
N LYS A 43 -18.43 27.08 -10.33
CA LYS A 43 -18.28 27.32 -8.88
C LYS A 43 -17.57 26.16 -8.17
N GLY A 44 -17.75 24.94 -8.65
CA GLY A 44 -17.08 23.75 -8.15
C GLY A 44 -15.56 23.82 -8.31
N ILE A 45 -15.09 24.26 -9.49
CA ILE A 45 -13.67 24.48 -9.77
C ILE A 45 -13.08 25.48 -8.76
N ALA A 46 -13.76 26.61 -8.54
CA ALA A 46 -13.30 27.61 -7.56
C ALA A 46 -13.30 27.06 -6.12
N LYS A 47 -14.27 26.20 -5.76
CA LYS A 47 -14.34 25.55 -4.44
C LYS A 47 -13.24 24.50 -4.24
N ALA A 48 -12.85 23.80 -5.29
CA ALA A 48 -11.76 22.83 -5.28
C ALA A 48 -10.41 23.54 -5.16
N ALA A 49 -10.20 24.62 -5.92
CA ALA A 49 -8.99 25.44 -5.86
C ALA A 49 -8.71 25.96 -4.43
N LYS A 50 -9.76 26.38 -3.69
CA LYS A 50 -9.64 26.81 -2.29
C LYS A 50 -9.23 25.71 -1.30
N LYS A 51 -9.25 24.44 -1.72
CA LYS A 51 -8.86 23.29 -0.90
C LYS A 51 -7.55 22.67 -1.38
N ALA A 52 -6.94 23.19 -2.45
CA ALA A 52 -5.76 22.59 -3.07
C ALA A 52 -4.57 22.47 -2.09
N ASP A 53 -4.45 23.38 -1.13
CA ASP A 53 -3.34 23.38 -0.15
C ASP A 53 -3.57 22.44 1.05
N ARG A 54 -4.75 21.81 1.15
CA ARG A 54 -5.05 20.88 2.26
C ARG A 54 -4.29 19.57 2.12
N VAL A 55 -4.00 18.93 3.25
CA VAL A 55 -3.36 17.61 3.27
C VAL A 55 -4.42 16.53 3.11
N ALA A 56 -4.26 15.68 2.10
CA ALA A 56 -5.10 14.51 1.87
C ALA A 56 -4.27 13.24 2.10
N ALA A 57 -4.21 12.78 3.35
CA ALA A 57 -3.43 11.61 3.77
C ALA A 57 -4.29 10.35 3.97
N GLU A 58 -5.61 10.48 3.91
CA GLU A 58 -6.56 9.37 3.95
C GLU A 58 -7.00 8.99 2.54
N GLY A 59 -8.03 8.14 2.39
CA GLY A 59 -8.53 7.67 1.09
C GLY A 59 -8.50 6.15 0.92
N LEU A 60 -8.42 5.70 -0.33
CA LEU A 60 -8.51 4.29 -0.74
C LEU A 60 -7.58 3.97 -1.92
N THR A 61 -7.15 2.72 -1.97
CA THR A 61 -6.68 2.10 -3.19
C THR A 61 -7.85 1.56 -4.03
N GLY A 62 -7.70 1.51 -5.35
CA GLY A 62 -8.61 0.86 -6.28
C GLY A 62 -7.85 -0.14 -7.15
N ILE A 63 -8.44 -1.31 -7.41
CA ILE A 63 -7.88 -2.32 -8.30
C ILE A 63 -8.90 -2.71 -9.36
N ALA A 64 -8.47 -2.76 -10.62
CA ALA A 64 -9.25 -3.33 -11.70
C ALA A 64 -8.39 -4.27 -12.55
N VAL A 65 -8.99 -5.37 -13.01
CA VAL A 65 -8.37 -6.33 -13.92
C VAL A 65 -9.21 -6.40 -15.20
N SER A 66 -8.56 -6.21 -16.34
CA SER A 66 -9.14 -6.28 -17.68
C SER A 66 -8.27 -7.21 -18.53
N GLY A 67 -8.66 -8.49 -18.59
CA GLY A 67 -7.90 -9.52 -19.28
C GLY A 67 -6.46 -9.66 -18.73
N ASN A 68 -5.48 -9.34 -19.56
CA ASN A 68 -4.05 -9.40 -19.21
C ASN A 68 -3.48 -8.09 -18.66
N VAL A 69 -4.34 -7.15 -18.28
CA VAL A 69 -3.98 -5.84 -17.79
C VAL A 69 -4.64 -5.63 -16.44
N ALA A 70 -3.91 -5.11 -15.48
CA ALA A 70 -4.47 -4.66 -14.22
C ALA A 70 -4.00 -3.25 -13.90
N ALA A 71 -4.82 -2.48 -13.22
CA ALA A 71 -4.45 -1.18 -12.68
C ALA A 71 -4.64 -1.17 -11.17
N LEU A 72 -3.69 -0.56 -10.46
CA LEU A 72 -3.77 -0.24 -9.05
C LEU A 72 -3.61 1.29 -8.93
N VAL A 73 -4.56 1.96 -8.30
CA VAL A 73 -4.58 3.41 -8.11
C VAL A 73 -4.76 3.75 -6.63
N GLU A 74 -4.19 4.86 -6.19
CA GLU A 74 -4.47 5.48 -4.90
C GLU A 74 -5.14 6.84 -5.13
N LEU A 75 -6.37 6.99 -4.63
CA LEU A 75 -7.01 8.30 -4.49
C LEU A 75 -7.07 8.67 -3.01
N ASN A 76 -6.70 9.91 -2.71
CA ASN A 76 -6.67 10.39 -1.34
C ASN A 76 -7.81 11.36 -1.04
N SER A 77 -8.20 11.38 0.24
CA SER A 77 -9.13 12.32 0.87
C SER A 77 -8.51 12.92 2.13
N GLU A 78 -9.15 13.94 2.72
CA GLU A 78 -8.69 14.53 3.99
C GLU A 78 -9.00 13.58 5.15
N THR A 79 -10.18 12.94 5.16
CA THR A 79 -10.65 12.08 6.26
C THR A 79 -10.95 10.65 5.83
N ASP A 80 -11.00 9.73 6.81
CA ASP A 80 -11.40 8.34 6.61
C ASP A 80 -12.92 8.17 6.41
N PHE A 81 -13.72 9.18 6.79
CA PHE A 81 -15.16 9.20 6.53
C PHE A 81 -15.46 9.26 5.04
N VAL A 82 -14.71 10.06 4.27
CA VAL A 82 -14.83 10.10 2.81
C VAL A 82 -14.42 8.78 2.18
N ALA A 83 -13.45 8.06 2.74
CA ALA A 83 -13.08 6.72 2.27
C ALA A 83 -14.23 5.69 2.39
N LYS A 84 -15.30 5.99 3.15
CA LYS A 84 -16.50 5.14 3.28
C LYS A 84 -17.70 5.71 2.49
N ASN A 85 -17.55 6.88 1.87
CA ASN A 85 -18.59 7.52 1.09
C ASN A 85 -18.79 6.80 -0.26
N GLU A 86 -20.03 6.48 -0.61
CA GLU A 86 -20.36 5.71 -1.82
C GLU A 86 -19.87 6.38 -3.11
N GLN A 87 -19.96 7.71 -3.22
CA GLN A 87 -19.48 8.45 -4.38
C GLN A 87 -17.95 8.33 -4.52
N PHE A 88 -17.22 8.42 -3.40
CA PHE A 88 -15.77 8.26 -3.41
C PHE A 88 -15.34 6.82 -3.74
N VAL A 89 -16.01 5.83 -3.16
CA VAL A 89 -15.75 4.40 -3.45
C VAL A 89 -16.00 4.08 -4.92
N ALA A 90 -17.09 4.60 -5.49
CA ALA A 90 -17.38 4.46 -6.92
C ALA A 90 -16.30 5.12 -7.78
N LEU A 91 -15.91 6.36 -7.47
CA LEU A 91 -14.86 7.10 -8.18
C LEU A 91 -13.53 6.35 -8.20
N VAL A 92 -13.12 5.79 -7.06
CA VAL A 92 -11.88 4.97 -6.94
C VAL A 92 -11.94 3.75 -7.87
N LYS A 93 -13.08 3.03 -7.84
CA LYS A 93 -13.29 1.84 -8.68
C LYS A 93 -13.29 2.19 -10.17
N GLU A 94 -14.09 3.17 -10.56
CA GLU A 94 -14.23 3.62 -11.96
C GLU A 94 -12.91 4.15 -12.50
N THR A 95 -12.13 4.85 -11.66
CA THR A 95 -10.76 5.27 -12.02
C THR A 95 -9.87 4.06 -12.30
N ALA A 96 -9.87 3.05 -11.43
CA ALA A 96 -9.08 1.84 -11.67
C ALA A 96 -9.47 1.13 -12.98
N GLU A 97 -10.77 1.01 -13.25
CA GLU A 97 -11.30 0.42 -14.49
C GLU A 97 -10.89 1.22 -15.73
N LEU A 98 -10.97 2.54 -15.66
CA LEU A 98 -10.57 3.46 -16.72
C LEU A 98 -9.06 3.32 -17.04
N LEU A 99 -8.22 3.25 -16.01
CA LEU A 99 -6.77 3.07 -16.15
C LEU A 99 -6.43 1.70 -16.77
N ALA A 100 -7.06 0.62 -16.29
CA ALA A 100 -6.83 -0.73 -16.82
C ALA A 100 -7.26 -0.85 -18.30
N ALA A 101 -8.31 -0.13 -18.70
CA ALA A 101 -8.79 -0.13 -20.08
C ALA A 101 -7.91 0.67 -21.04
N ASN A 102 -7.29 1.77 -20.59
CA ASN A 102 -6.60 2.73 -21.46
C ASN A 102 -5.07 2.71 -21.35
N LYS A 103 -4.51 2.11 -20.29
CA LYS A 103 -3.06 1.97 -20.08
C LYS A 103 -2.26 3.29 -20.20
N PRO A 104 -2.65 4.38 -19.53
CA PRO A 104 -1.88 5.62 -19.60
C PRO A 104 -0.47 5.41 -19.04
N ALA A 105 0.54 6.05 -19.62
CA ALA A 105 1.93 5.87 -19.21
C ALA A 105 2.31 6.67 -17.95
N ASN A 106 1.54 7.71 -17.62
CA ASN A 106 1.84 8.65 -16.55
C ASN A 106 0.58 9.36 -16.05
N ASN A 107 0.71 10.17 -14.99
CA ASN A 107 -0.42 10.86 -14.36
C ASN A 107 -1.08 11.89 -15.29
N GLU A 108 -0.32 12.55 -16.17
CA GLU A 108 -0.87 13.54 -17.10
C GLU A 108 -1.82 12.86 -18.10
N GLU A 109 -1.38 11.77 -18.71
CA GLU A 109 -2.22 10.97 -19.61
C GLU A 109 -3.42 10.37 -18.87
N ALA A 110 -3.24 9.87 -17.65
CA ALA A 110 -4.31 9.32 -16.83
C ALA A 110 -5.41 10.35 -16.52
N LEU A 111 -5.01 11.55 -16.09
CA LEU A 111 -5.93 12.65 -15.75
C LEU A 111 -6.68 13.19 -16.98
N ALA A 112 -6.09 13.09 -18.17
CA ALA A 112 -6.70 13.49 -19.43
C ALA A 112 -7.73 12.47 -19.98
N LEU A 113 -7.78 11.24 -19.46
CA LEU A 113 -8.72 10.21 -19.93
C LEU A 113 -10.17 10.66 -19.75
N THR A 114 -11.01 10.34 -20.73
CA THR A 114 -12.45 10.64 -20.67
C THR A 114 -13.18 9.61 -19.81
N THR A 115 -13.88 10.06 -18.78
CA THR A 115 -14.70 9.24 -17.88
C THR A 115 -16.02 8.84 -18.55
N ALA A 116 -16.77 7.94 -17.91
CA ALA A 116 -18.11 7.57 -18.35
C ALA A 116 -19.09 8.76 -18.39
N SER A 117 -18.84 9.80 -17.59
CA SER A 117 -19.58 11.06 -17.57
C SER A 117 -19.27 11.98 -18.76
N GLY A 118 -18.31 11.61 -19.62
CA GLY A 118 -17.93 12.39 -20.81
C GLY A 118 -17.02 13.59 -20.54
N VAL A 119 -16.46 13.69 -19.33
CA VAL A 119 -15.47 14.71 -18.93
C VAL A 119 -14.11 14.05 -18.71
N SER A 120 -13.04 14.85 -18.57
CA SER A 120 -11.74 14.29 -18.17
C SER A 120 -11.77 13.78 -16.72
N LEU A 121 -10.91 12.81 -16.39
CA LEU A 121 -10.74 12.31 -15.02
C LEU A 121 -10.36 13.45 -14.05
N GLU A 122 -9.53 14.39 -14.49
CA GLU A 122 -9.22 15.62 -13.73
C GLU A 122 -10.49 16.40 -13.36
N GLN A 123 -11.36 16.63 -14.33
CA GLN A 123 -12.62 17.34 -14.12
C GLN A 123 -13.57 16.57 -13.20
N GLU A 124 -13.60 15.24 -13.30
CA GLU A 124 -14.39 14.37 -12.42
C GLU A 124 -13.91 14.50 -10.96
N LEU A 125 -12.60 14.48 -10.71
CA LEU A 125 -12.01 14.64 -9.37
C LEU A 125 -12.29 16.03 -8.78
N VAL A 126 -12.24 17.08 -9.61
CA VAL A 126 -12.60 18.45 -9.23
C VAL A 126 -14.08 18.55 -8.85
N GLN A 127 -14.96 17.90 -9.61
CA GLN A 127 -16.39 17.84 -9.31
C GLN A 127 -16.64 17.08 -8.00
N ALA A 128 -16.01 15.93 -7.81
CA ALA A 128 -16.09 15.16 -6.57
C ALA A 128 -15.61 15.98 -5.36
N THR A 129 -14.52 16.74 -5.49
CA THR A 129 -14.03 17.66 -4.44
C THR A 129 -15.08 18.73 -4.09
N ALA A 130 -15.79 19.23 -5.09
CA ALA A 130 -16.82 20.24 -4.90
C ALA A 130 -18.09 19.69 -4.22
N THR A 131 -18.49 18.46 -4.53
CA THR A 131 -19.70 17.82 -3.99
C THR A 131 -19.47 17.19 -2.62
N ILE A 132 -18.34 16.51 -2.43
CA ILE A 132 -17.97 15.86 -1.16
C ILE A 132 -17.51 16.90 -0.14
N GLY A 133 -16.83 17.96 -0.58
CA GLY A 133 -16.42 19.06 0.28
C GLY A 133 -15.05 18.86 0.95
N GLU A 134 -14.31 17.82 0.59
CA GLU A 134 -12.91 17.58 0.95
C GLU A 134 -12.04 17.57 -0.31
N LYS A 135 -10.75 17.90 -0.17
CA LYS A 135 -9.76 17.72 -1.22
C LYS A 135 -9.69 16.25 -1.60
N ILE A 136 -9.95 15.95 -2.88
CA ILE A 136 -9.72 14.64 -3.48
C ILE A 136 -8.53 14.75 -4.41
N THR A 137 -7.57 13.84 -4.24
CA THR A 137 -6.31 13.87 -5.02
C THR A 137 -6.08 12.55 -5.71
N PHE A 138 -5.79 12.60 -7.01
CA PHE A 138 -5.17 11.49 -7.73
C PHE A 138 -3.69 11.48 -7.41
N ARG A 139 -3.24 10.48 -6.64
CA ARG A 139 -1.87 10.49 -6.12
C ARG A 139 -0.91 9.70 -7.01
N ARG A 140 -1.21 8.42 -7.20
CA ARG A 140 -0.36 7.50 -7.97
C ARG A 140 -1.18 6.36 -8.51
N PHE A 141 -0.68 5.76 -9.60
CA PHE A 141 -1.19 4.53 -10.14
C PHE A 141 -0.06 3.70 -10.74
N VAL A 142 -0.34 2.42 -11.00
CA VAL A 142 0.47 1.56 -11.84
C VAL A 142 -0.46 0.77 -12.76
N VAL A 143 0.02 0.50 -13.97
CA VAL A 143 -0.59 -0.47 -14.89
C VAL A 143 0.37 -1.64 -15.01
N ILE A 144 -0.14 -2.85 -14.79
CA ILE A 144 0.63 -4.08 -14.75
C ILE A 144 0.07 -5.00 -15.83
N GLU A 145 0.95 -5.54 -16.66
CA GLU A 145 0.58 -6.52 -17.68
C GLU A 145 1.10 -7.91 -17.32
N LYS A 146 0.39 -8.94 -17.77
CA LYS A 146 0.79 -10.34 -17.60
C LYS A 146 0.68 -11.09 -18.92
N THR A 147 1.34 -12.23 -19.02
CA THR A 147 1.13 -13.19 -20.11
C THR A 147 -0.06 -14.11 -19.82
N ASP A 148 -0.47 -14.90 -20.81
CA ASP A 148 -1.53 -15.92 -20.63
C ASP A 148 -1.11 -17.06 -19.68
N ALA A 149 0.20 -17.27 -19.50
CA ALA A 149 0.75 -18.27 -18.57
C ALA A 149 0.79 -17.78 -17.11
N GLN A 150 0.45 -16.51 -16.89
CA GLN A 150 0.54 -15.83 -15.60
C GLN A 150 -0.84 -15.48 -15.07
N HIS A 151 -0.92 -15.30 -13.75
CA HIS A 151 -2.12 -14.94 -13.02
C HIS A 151 -1.87 -13.70 -12.16
N PHE A 152 -2.87 -12.81 -12.10
CA PHE A 152 -2.86 -11.71 -11.16
C PHE A 152 -3.34 -12.18 -9.78
N GLY A 153 -2.61 -11.83 -8.74
CA GLY A 153 -3.11 -11.81 -7.37
C GLY A 153 -3.63 -10.41 -7.05
N ALA A 154 -4.86 -10.08 -7.41
CA ALA A 154 -5.48 -8.80 -7.04
C ALA A 154 -6.07 -8.91 -5.62
N TYR A 155 -5.58 -8.09 -4.69
CA TYR A 155 -6.03 -8.12 -3.30
C TYR A 155 -6.11 -6.72 -2.69
N GLN A 156 -7.22 -6.45 -1.99
CA GLN A 156 -7.38 -5.27 -1.14
C GLN A 156 -7.53 -5.70 0.30
N HIS A 157 -6.80 -5.03 1.20
CA HIS A 157 -6.84 -5.27 2.64
C HIS A 157 -7.36 -4.04 3.39
N ASN A 158 -7.82 -4.24 4.63
CA ASN A 158 -8.30 -3.17 5.52
C ASN A 158 -9.28 -2.20 4.85
N GLY A 159 -10.28 -2.75 4.15
CA GLY A 159 -11.30 -1.96 3.47
C GLY A 159 -10.79 -1.10 2.31
N GLY A 160 -9.65 -1.47 1.70
CA GLY A 160 -9.05 -0.75 0.58
C GLY A 160 -7.90 0.17 0.98
N LYS A 161 -7.50 0.21 2.25
CA LYS A 161 -6.31 0.97 2.70
C LYS A 161 -4.99 0.44 2.15
N ILE A 162 -4.94 -0.86 1.83
CA ILE A 162 -3.81 -1.48 1.17
C ILE A 162 -4.32 -2.17 -0.09
N GLY A 163 -3.68 -1.91 -1.22
CA GLY A 163 -3.94 -2.55 -2.49
C GLY A 163 -2.70 -3.26 -2.98
N VAL A 164 -2.84 -4.52 -3.40
CA VAL A 164 -1.74 -5.35 -3.89
C VAL A 164 -2.13 -6.02 -5.19
N ILE A 165 -1.22 -5.99 -6.16
CA ILE A 165 -1.25 -6.84 -7.34
C ILE A 165 0.06 -7.60 -7.39
N SER A 166 0.01 -8.93 -7.41
CA SER A 166 1.14 -9.79 -7.76
C SER A 166 0.93 -10.41 -9.13
N VAL A 167 2.02 -10.74 -9.83
CA VAL A 167 2.01 -11.55 -11.06
C VAL A 167 2.73 -12.84 -10.77
N ILE A 168 2.01 -13.96 -10.83
CA ILE A 168 2.54 -15.29 -10.52
C ILE A 168 2.39 -16.19 -11.74
N GLU A 169 3.46 -16.88 -12.12
CA GLU A 169 3.46 -17.91 -13.17
C GLU A 169 3.33 -19.30 -12.55
N GLY A 170 2.66 -20.23 -13.24
CA GLY A 170 2.46 -21.61 -12.75
C GLY A 170 1.48 -21.75 -11.58
N ALA A 171 0.75 -20.69 -11.26
CA ALA A 171 -0.26 -20.64 -10.20
C ALA A 171 -1.67 -20.57 -10.77
N ASP A 172 -2.70 -20.82 -9.95
CA ASP A 172 -4.05 -20.37 -10.23
C ASP A 172 -4.32 -19.00 -9.57
N GLU A 173 -5.50 -18.43 -9.82
CA GLU A 173 -5.91 -17.14 -9.25
C GLU A 173 -5.95 -17.17 -7.71
N ALA A 174 -6.30 -18.33 -7.12
CA ALA A 174 -6.39 -18.49 -5.67
C ALA A 174 -5.01 -18.41 -5.02
N LEU A 175 -4.02 -19.12 -5.57
CA LEU A 175 -2.64 -19.08 -5.11
C LEU A 175 -2.03 -17.70 -5.31
N ALA A 176 -2.26 -17.06 -6.47
CA ALA A 176 -1.77 -15.70 -6.71
C ALA A 176 -2.33 -14.70 -5.67
N LYS A 177 -3.63 -14.82 -5.35
CA LYS A 177 -4.27 -14.02 -4.30
C LYS A 177 -3.67 -14.27 -2.92
N GLN A 178 -3.32 -15.52 -2.56
CA GLN A 178 -2.66 -15.83 -1.29
C GLN A 178 -1.30 -15.14 -1.15
N VAL A 179 -0.51 -15.10 -2.24
CA VAL A 179 0.77 -14.37 -2.26
C VAL A 179 0.52 -12.87 -2.05
N SER A 180 -0.51 -12.30 -2.65
CA SER A 180 -0.86 -10.89 -2.44
C SER A 180 -1.35 -10.58 -1.02
N MET A 181 -2.02 -11.53 -0.37
CA MET A 181 -2.35 -11.41 1.06
C MET A 181 -1.10 -11.39 1.92
N HIS A 182 -0.10 -12.21 1.58
CA HIS A 182 1.20 -12.20 2.24
C HIS A 182 1.91 -10.86 2.06
N ILE A 183 2.02 -10.37 0.82
CA ILE A 183 2.63 -9.07 0.50
C ILE A 183 1.94 -7.93 1.25
N ALA A 184 0.61 -7.94 1.32
CA ALA A 184 -0.14 -6.90 2.04
C ALA A 184 0.26 -6.81 3.52
N ALA A 185 0.49 -7.97 4.15
CA ALA A 185 0.79 -8.09 5.58
C ALA A 185 2.29 -7.92 5.91
N MET A 186 3.19 -8.45 5.07
CA MET A 186 4.64 -8.42 5.33
C MET A 186 5.35 -7.21 4.74
N ASN A 187 4.73 -6.47 3.83
CA ASN A 187 5.27 -5.26 3.21
C ASN A 187 6.71 -5.42 2.64
N PRO A 188 7.00 -6.44 1.82
CA PRO A 188 8.28 -6.48 1.10
C PRO A 188 8.39 -5.28 0.15
N THR A 189 9.62 -4.80 -0.05
CA THR A 189 9.94 -3.70 -0.96
C THR A 189 10.55 -4.20 -2.27
N VAL A 190 11.13 -5.40 -2.28
CA VAL A 190 11.74 -6.03 -3.46
C VAL A 190 11.27 -7.48 -3.63
N LEU A 191 11.42 -8.05 -4.83
CA LEU A 191 11.03 -9.43 -5.08
C LEU A 191 12.02 -10.39 -4.44
N SER A 192 13.32 -10.19 -4.68
CA SER A 192 14.40 -11.04 -4.23
C SER A 192 15.45 -10.27 -3.44
N ALA A 193 16.17 -10.97 -2.57
CA ALA A 193 17.27 -10.36 -1.80
C ALA A 193 18.43 -9.88 -2.69
N ASP A 194 18.51 -10.34 -3.94
CA ASP A 194 19.53 -9.94 -4.91
C ASP A 194 19.30 -8.50 -5.44
N GLU A 195 18.13 -7.92 -5.18
CA GLU A 195 17.80 -6.53 -5.52
C GLU A 195 18.15 -5.53 -4.40
N LEU A 196 18.57 -6.01 -3.23
CA LEU A 196 18.98 -5.15 -2.12
C LEU A 196 20.42 -4.68 -2.33
N ASP A 197 20.63 -3.37 -2.27
CA ASP A 197 21.98 -2.81 -2.36
C ASP A 197 22.77 -3.00 -1.05
N GLU A 198 24.09 -3.10 -1.17
CA GLU A 198 24.97 -3.41 -0.05
C GLU A 198 24.95 -2.31 1.05
N GLU A 199 24.78 -1.05 0.67
CA GLU A 199 24.73 0.06 1.64
C GLU A 199 23.43 0.03 2.43
N PHE A 200 22.30 -0.23 1.77
CA PHE A 200 21.01 -0.47 2.40
C PHE A 200 21.07 -1.66 3.36
N VAL A 201 21.64 -2.79 2.95
CA VAL A 201 21.79 -3.96 3.83
C VAL A 201 22.57 -3.61 5.09
N LYS A 202 23.68 -2.87 4.96
CA LYS A 202 24.47 -2.43 6.11
C LYS A 202 23.70 -1.47 7.02
N ALA A 203 22.99 -0.52 6.44
CA ALA A 203 22.20 0.47 7.18
C ALA A 203 21.06 -0.21 7.97
N GLU A 204 20.29 -1.08 7.33
CA GLU A 204 19.19 -1.81 7.97
C GLU A 204 19.70 -2.78 9.04
N LEU A 205 20.80 -3.49 8.79
CA LEU A 205 21.44 -4.34 9.80
C LEU A 205 21.84 -3.54 11.05
N ALA A 206 22.42 -2.36 10.87
CA ALA A 206 22.78 -1.48 11.98
C ALA A 206 21.54 -1.02 12.76
N GLN A 207 20.45 -0.68 12.07
CA GLN A 207 19.18 -0.33 12.72
C GLN A 207 18.58 -1.51 13.51
N MET A 208 18.62 -2.72 12.95
CA MET A 208 18.17 -3.93 13.64
C MET A 208 18.97 -4.19 14.92
N ASN A 209 20.30 -4.06 14.86
CA ASN A 209 21.17 -4.25 16.02
C ASN A 209 20.99 -3.14 17.07
N HIS A 210 20.76 -1.89 16.65
CA HIS A 210 20.40 -0.81 17.58
C HIS A 210 19.10 -1.12 18.33
N LYS A 211 18.08 -1.66 17.63
CA LYS A 211 16.83 -2.09 18.29
C LYS A 211 17.06 -3.25 19.27
N ILE A 212 17.98 -4.15 18.96
CA ILE A 212 18.42 -5.21 19.89
C ILE A 212 19.05 -4.60 21.14
N ASP A 213 19.85 -3.53 21.02
CA ASP A 213 20.43 -2.84 22.18
C ASP A 213 19.35 -2.24 23.09
N GLU A 214 18.34 -1.59 22.51
CA GLU A 214 17.18 -1.05 23.24
C GLU A 214 16.39 -2.16 23.96
N ASP A 215 16.14 -3.27 23.28
CA ASP A 215 15.48 -4.44 23.87
C ASP A 215 16.32 -5.08 24.98
N ASN A 216 17.64 -5.14 24.81
CA ASN A 216 18.58 -5.68 25.79
C ASN A 216 18.64 -4.81 27.05
N ALA A 217 18.60 -3.48 26.91
CA ALA A 217 18.48 -2.58 28.06
C ALA A 217 17.24 -2.92 28.90
N SER A 218 16.12 -3.24 28.25
CA SER A 218 14.89 -3.65 28.94
C SER A 218 14.99 -5.06 29.54
N ARG A 219 15.64 -6.02 28.85
CA ARG A 219 15.83 -7.40 29.30
C ARG A 219 16.70 -7.51 30.55
N VAL A 220 17.76 -6.72 30.63
CA VAL A 220 18.65 -6.65 31.81
C VAL A 220 17.86 -6.24 33.05
N LEU A 221 16.96 -5.26 32.94
CA LEU A 221 16.12 -4.81 34.07
C LEU A 221 15.21 -5.91 34.62
N VAL A 222 14.80 -6.86 33.77
CA VAL A 222 13.93 -7.98 34.14
C VAL A 222 14.67 -9.32 34.29
N ASN A 223 16.00 -9.29 34.40
CA ASN A 223 16.88 -10.48 34.52
C ASN A 223 16.65 -11.52 33.40
N LYS A 224 16.35 -11.07 32.18
CA LYS A 224 16.28 -11.93 31.00
C LYS A 224 17.63 -11.94 30.28
N PRO A 225 18.02 -13.07 29.66
CA PRO A 225 19.19 -13.10 28.79
C PRO A 225 19.07 -12.06 27.66
N GLU A 226 20.20 -11.45 27.34
CA GLU A 226 20.36 -10.57 26.20
C GLU A 226 20.16 -11.36 24.90
N LEU A 227 19.59 -10.68 23.91
CA LEU A 227 19.52 -11.15 22.54
C LEU A 227 20.87 -10.95 21.86
N PRO A 228 21.32 -11.91 21.05
CA PRO A 228 22.53 -11.74 20.25
C PRO A 228 22.28 -10.73 19.12
N HIS A 229 23.32 -9.98 18.77
CA HIS A 229 23.33 -9.18 17.54
C HIS A 229 23.40 -10.07 16.30
N HIS A 230 22.89 -9.54 15.19
CA HIS A 230 23.06 -10.10 13.86
C HIS A 230 24.44 -9.71 13.34
N GLU A 231 25.21 -10.71 12.87
CA GLU A 231 26.53 -10.48 12.28
C GLU A 231 26.41 -10.09 10.81
N TYR A 232 25.45 -10.70 10.11
CA TYR A 232 25.11 -10.40 8.73
C TYR A 232 23.62 -10.11 8.58
N GLY A 233 23.26 -9.32 7.57
CA GLY A 233 21.88 -8.93 7.27
C GLY A 233 21.31 -9.67 6.06
N SER A 234 22.16 -10.14 5.15
CA SER A 234 21.75 -10.70 3.87
C SER A 234 22.53 -11.96 3.47
N LYS A 235 21.87 -12.84 2.69
CA LYS A 235 22.46 -14.04 2.08
C LYS A 235 23.68 -13.71 1.23
N SER A 236 23.74 -12.50 0.65
CA SER A 236 24.86 -12.01 -0.14
C SER A 236 26.17 -11.94 0.64
N GLN A 237 26.08 -11.80 1.97
CA GLN A 237 27.22 -11.74 2.88
C GLN A 237 27.61 -13.13 3.40
N LEU A 238 26.76 -14.15 3.24
CA LEU A 238 26.98 -15.53 3.69
C LEU A 238 27.78 -16.34 2.66
N THR A 239 29.03 -15.94 2.46
CA THR A 239 29.94 -16.64 1.55
C THR A 239 30.25 -18.07 2.02
N GLU A 240 30.79 -18.91 1.13
CA GLU A 240 31.22 -20.27 1.51
C GLU A 240 32.20 -20.26 2.69
N GLU A 241 33.07 -19.24 2.78
CA GLU A 241 34.00 -19.07 3.90
C GLU A 241 33.27 -18.77 5.21
N VAL A 242 32.27 -17.89 5.19
CA VAL A 242 31.43 -17.57 6.36
C VAL A 242 30.67 -18.80 6.83
N LEU A 243 30.05 -19.54 5.90
CA LEU A 243 29.31 -20.76 6.23
C LEU A 243 30.23 -21.86 6.77
N ALA A 244 31.44 -22.00 6.22
CA ALA A 244 32.43 -22.95 6.72
C ALA A 244 32.94 -22.57 8.11
N ALA A 245 33.19 -21.27 8.36
CA ALA A 245 33.59 -20.76 9.67
C ALA A 245 32.49 -20.97 10.72
N ALA A 246 31.23 -20.69 10.39
CA ALA A 246 30.09 -20.93 11.26
C ALA A 246 29.95 -22.42 11.60
N LYS A 247 30.08 -23.30 10.60
CA LYS A 247 30.05 -24.75 10.82
C LYS A 247 31.18 -25.21 11.76
N ALA A 248 32.41 -24.75 11.53
CA ALA A 248 33.55 -25.10 12.39
C ALA A 248 33.33 -24.61 13.84
N SER A 249 32.79 -23.40 14.02
CA SER A 249 32.45 -22.88 15.35
C SER A 249 31.41 -23.76 16.06
N PHE A 250 30.39 -24.26 15.35
CA PHE A 250 29.41 -25.18 15.93
C PHE A 250 30.01 -26.53 16.30
N GLU A 251 30.94 -27.06 15.50
CA GLU A 251 31.67 -28.29 15.82
C GLU A 251 32.52 -28.13 17.09
N GLU A 252 33.22 -27.00 17.23
CA GLU A 252 33.97 -26.67 18.45
C GLU A 252 33.07 -26.53 19.67
N GLU A 253 31.90 -25.88 19.54
CA GLU A 253 30.91 -25.76 20.60
C GLU A 253 30.40 -27.14 21.05
N LEU A 254 30.00 -28.01 20.11
CA LEU A 254 29.52 -29.36 20.42
C LEU A 254 30.61 -30.22 21.09
N LYS A 255 31.87 -30.03 20.68
CA LYS A 255 33.02 -30.69 21.31
C LYS A 255 33.23 -30.21 22.74
N ALA A 256 33.14 -28.90 22.99
CA ALA A 256 33.25 -28.31 24.32
C ALA A 256 32.10 -28.75 25.25
N GLU A 257 30.91 -28.95 24.70
CA GLU A 257 29.74 -29.52 25.40
C GLU A 257 29.86 -31.03 25.66
N GLY A 258 30.90 -31.70 25.14
CA GLY A 258 31.12 -33.13 25.29
C GLY A 258 30.14 -34.00 24.50
N LYS A 259 29.51 -33.47 23.45
CA LYS A 259 28.57 -34.22 22.61
C LYS A 259 29.32 -35.14 21.64
N PRO A 260 28.97 -36.44 21.53
CA PRO A 260 29.66 -37.38 20.63
C PRO A 260 29.60 -36.97 19.15
N GLU A 261 30.70 -37.09 18.41
CA GLU A 261 30.77 -36.72 16.98
C GLU A 261 29.71 -37.41 16.12
N GLN A 262 29.37 -38.66 16.44
CA GLN A 262 28.33 -39.46 15.78
C GLN A 262 26.90 -38.87 15.82
N ILE A 263 26.61 -37.88 16.67
CA ILE A 263 25.33 -37.16 16.66
C ILE A 263 25.39 -35.78 15.97
N TRP A 264 26.58 -35.32 15.57
CA TRP A 264 26.77 -33.98 15.01
C TRP A 264 26.03 -33.80 13.68
N ASP A 265 25.99 -34.84 12.84
CA ASP A 265 25.26 -34.85 11.56
C ASP A 265 23.76 -34.56 11.72
N LYS A 266 23.20 -34.79 12.92
CA LYS A 266 21.79 -34.48 13.23
C LYS A 266 21.59 -33.09 13.81
N ILE A 267 22.64 -32.48 14.37
CA ILE A 267 22.56 -31.20 15.09
C ILE A 267 23.01 -30.04 14.21
N ILE A 268 24.14 -30.20 13.51
CA ILE A 268 24.75 -29.14 12.70
C ILE A 268 23.78 -28.59 11.65
N PRO A 269 23.00 -29.40 10.89
CA PRO A 269 22.06 -28.85 9.91
C PRO A 269 21.03 -27.88 10.53
N GLY A 270 20.54 -28.19 11.74
CA GLY A 270 19.61 -27.34 12.47
C GLY A 270 20.26 -26.04 12.94
N LYS A 271 21.48 -26.10 13.48
CA LYS A 271 22.27 -24.92 13.87
C LYS A 271 22.59 -24.03 12.66
N MET A 272 22.98 -24.63 11.52
CA MET A 272 23.25 -23.90 10.28
C MET A 272 21.99 -23.24 9.70
N SER A 273 20.85 -23.93 9.69
CA SER A 273 19.58 -23.35 9.26
C SER A 273 19.20 -22.15 10.12
N LYS A 274 19.33 -22.27 11.44
CA LYS A 274 19.12 -21.16 12.37
C LYS A 274 20.11 -20.02 12.13
N PHE A 275 21.39 -20.31 11.91
CA PHE A 275 22.41 -19.31 11.61
C PHE A 275 22.05 -18.50 10.37
N ILE A 276 21.64 -19.16 9.29
CA ILE A 276 21.21 -18.50 8.05
C ILE A 276 19.99 -17.62 8.34
N VAL A 277 18.94 -18.15 8.97
CA VAL A 277 17.72 -17.38 9.29
C VAL A 277 18.02 -16.18 10.18
N ASP A 278 18.92 -16.31 11.14
CA ASP A 278 19.31 -15.22 12.03
C ASP A 278 20.21 -14.19 11.33
N ASN A 279 20.90 -14.56 10.24
CA ASN A 279 21.83 -13.68 9.51
C ASN A 279 21.32 -13.25 8.12
N THR A 280 20.02 -13.42 7.85
CA THR A 280 19.35 -12.91 6.64
C THR A 280 18.10 -12.10 7.00
N LYS A 281 18.12 -11.41 8.15
CA LYS A 281 16.93 -10.68 8.66
C LYS A 281 16.55 -9.49 7.80
N VAL A 282 17.52 -8.83 7.15
CA VAL A 282 17.23 -7.76 6.18
C VAL A 282 16.50 -8.36 4.98
N ASP A 283 16.99 -9.48 4.45
CA ASP A 283 16.30 -10.17 3.36
C ASP A 283 14.87 -10.56 3.75
N GLN A 284 14.67 -11.16 4.93
CA GLN A 284 13.36 -11.54 5.43
C GLN A 284 12.42 -10.35 5.68
N GLN A 285 12.95 -9.15 5.93
CA GLN A 285 12.13 -7.97 6.11
C GLN A 285 11.70 -7.38 4.76
N PHE A 286 12.62 -7.31 3.80
CA PHE A 286 12.43 -6.49 2.59
C PHE A 286 12.20 -7.27 1.30
N ALA A 287 12.62 -8.54 1.21
CA ALA A 287 12.48 -9.35 0.01
C ALA A 287 11.37 -10.39 0.14
N LEU A 288 10.39 -10.34 -0.78
CA LEU A 288 9.24 -11.25 -0.79
C LEU A 288 9.68 -12.72 -0.74
N LEU A 289 10.61 -13.11 -1.61
CA LEU A 289 11.03 -14.51 -1.73
C LEU A 289 11.77 -15.04 -0.49
N ALA A 290 12.40 -14.16 0.29
CA ALA A 290 13.10 -14.51 1.52
C ALA A 290 12.19 -14.51 2.76
N GLN A 291 11.00 -13.89 2.69
CA GLN A 291 10.04 -13.86 3.78
C GLN A 291 9.55 -15.26 4.14
N LEU A 292 9.39 -15.53 5.44
CA LEU A 292 8.68 -16.70 5.93
C LEU A 292 7.19 -16.58 5.58
N TYR A 293 6.62 -17.61 5.00
CA TYR A 293 5.25 -17.54 4.51
C TYR A 293 4.25 -17.51 5.68
N ILE A 294 3.43 -16.45 5.78
CA ILE A 294 2.48 -16.24 6.89
C ILE A 294 1.56 -17.45 7.15
N MET A 295 1.15 -18.18 6.11
CA MET A 295 0.25 -19.33 6.30
C MET A 295 0.99 -20.63 6.63
N ASP A 296 2.31 -20.65 6.49
CA ASP A 296 3.18 -21.79 6.82
C ASP A 296 4.61 -21.27 7.05
N ASP A 297 4.90 -20.87 8.29
CA ASP A 297 6.17 -20.25 8.70
C ASP A 297 7.36 -21.22 8.71
N SER A 298 7.13 -22.50 8.37
CA SER A 298 8.18 -23.50 8.22
C SER A 298 9.01 -23.33 6.95
N LYS A 299 8.56 -22.48 6.01
CA LYS A 299 9.27 -22.23 4.74
C LYS A 299 9.11 -20.79 4.26
N THR A 300 10.00 -20.39 3.37
CA THR A 300 9.93 -19.08 2.72
C THR A 300 8.84 -19.05 1.65
N VAL A 301 8.47 -17.85 1.19
CA VAL A 301 7.57 -17.68 0.03
C VAL A 301 8.15 -18.36 -1.21
N GLU A 302 9.45 -18.28 -1.44
CA GLU A 302 10.14 -18.97 -2.53
C GLU A 302 9.92 -20.49 -2.46
N ALA A 303 10.28 -21.10 -1.34
CA ALA A 303 10.12 -22.54 -1.14
C ALA A 303 8.64 -22.98 -1.21
N PHE A 304 7.71 -22.12 -0.75
CA PHE A 304 6.28 -22.36 -0.91
C PHE A 304 5.86 -22.38 -2.38
N LEU A 305 6.26 -21.38 -3.18
CA LEU A 305 5.95 -21.30 -4.60
C LEU A 305 6.58 -22.46 -5.38
N GLU A 306 7.83 -22.80 -5.11
CA GLU A 306 8.51 -23.96 -5.71
C GLU A 306 7.77 -25.27 -5.43
N SER A 307 7.28 -25.46 -4.19
CA SER A 307 6.47 -26.64 -3.83
C SER A 307 5.15 -26.76 -4.62
N LYS A 308 4.74 -25.68 -5.28
CA LYS A 308 3.56 -25.59 -6.16
C LYS A 308 3.92 -25.50 -7.65
N ALA A 309 5.20 -25.61 -8.00
CA ALA A 309 5.71 -25.35 -9.35
C ALA A 309 5.30 -23.95 -9.88
N ALA A 310 5.23 -22.97 -8.97
CA ALA A 310 4.88 -21.59 -9.26
C ALA A 310 6.09 -20.66 -9.05
N LYS A 311 6.03 -19.47 -9.66
CA LYS A 311 7.07 -18.44 -9.52
C LYS A 311 6.45 -17.05 -9.45
N ALA A 312 6.90 -16.24 -8.48
CA ALA A 312 6.55 -14.82 -8.46
C ALA A 312 7.37 -14.07 -9.50
N ILE A 313 6.70 -13.28 -10.34
CA ILE A 313 7.28 -12.53 -11.44
C ILE A 313 7.47 -11.06 -11.05
N SER A 314 6.46 -10.47 -10.43
CA SER A 314 6.49 -9.10 -9.93
C SER A 314 5.37 -8.88 -8.91
N PHE A 315 5.46 -7.79 -8.16
CA PHE A 315 4.34 -7.31 -7.37
C PHE A 315 4.36 -5.78 -7.27
N THR A 316 3.23 -5.22 -6.88
CA THR A 316 3.12 -3.83 -6.44
C THR A 316 2.16 -3.77 -5.26
N ARG A 317 2.55 -3.01 -4.24
CA ARG A 317 1.76 -2.73 -3.04
C ARG A 317 1.66 -1.22 -2.87
N PHE A 318 0.45 -0.71 -2.68
CA PHE A 318 0.21 0.64 -2.19
C PHE A 318 -0.44 0.58 -0.82
N GLU A 319 0.00 1.47 0.06
CA GLU A 319 -0.68 1.80 1.29
C GLU A 319 -1.10 3.27 1.26
N VAL A 320 -2.37 3.53 1.61
CA VAL A 320 -2.95 4.87 1.57
C VAL A 320 -2.17 5.80 2.48
N GLY A 321 -1.75 6.93 1.92
CA GLY A 321 -1.05 7.97 2.67
C GLY A 321 0.39 7.65 3.03
N GLU A 322 0.94 6.53 2.56
CA GLU A 322 2.34 6.14 2.77
C GLU A 322 3.29 7.27 2.36
N GLY A 323 4.08 7.81 3.28
CA GLY A 323 5.00 8.92 3.01
C GLY A 323 4.35 10.31 2.99
N ILE A 324 3.06 10.44 3.33
CA ILE A 324 2.41 11.73 3.60
C ILE A 324 2.47 12.01 5.10
N GLU A 325 3.06 13.14 5.49
CA GLU A 325 3.06 13.59 6.87
C GLU A 325 1.63 13.93 7.29
N LYS A 326 1.12 13.24 8.31
CA LYS A 326 -0.20 13.52 8.87
C LYS A 326 -0.08 14.71 9.81
N VAL A 327 -0.89 15.74 9.57
CA VAL A 327 -0.99 16.88 10.48
C VAL A 327 -1.64 16.39 11.77
N GLU A 328 -0.90 16.42 12.88
CA GLU A 328 -1.43 16.12 14.19
C GLU A 328 -2.17 17.35 14.73
N THR A 329 -3.47 17.23 14.97
CA THR A 329 -4.32 18.32 15.47
C THR A 329 -4.66 18.12 16.94
N ASP A 330 -4.35 19.11 17.77
CA ASP A 330 -4.78 19.14 19.18
C ASP A 330 -6.18 19.76 19.28
N PHE A 331 -7.19 18.91 19.37
CA PHE A 331 -8.59 19.32 19.49
C PHE A 331 -8.84 20.21 20.71
N ALA A 332 -8.14 19.98 21.83
CA ALA A 332 -8.31 20.82 23.01
C ALA A 332 -7.78 22.24 22.75
N ALA A 333 -6.61 22.35 22.13
CA ALA A 333 -6.06 23.64 21.73
C ALA A 333 -6.94 24.37 20.72
N GLU A 334 -7.51 23.66 19.73
CA GLU A 334 -8.44 24.24 18.75
C GLU A 334 -9.72 24.77 19.42
N VAL A 335 -10.29 24.01 20.35
CA VAL A 335 -11.49 24.42 21.11
C VAL A 335 -11.21 25.66 21.95
N GLU A 336 -10.06 25.74 22.61
CA GLU A 336 -9.68 26.92 23.40
C GLU A 336 -9.42 28.14 22.51
N ALA A 337 -8.77 27.98 21.37
CA ALA A 337 -8.58 29.06 20.40
C ALA A 337 -9.91 29.59 19.83
N ALA A 338 -10.85 28.70 19.50
CA ALA A 338 -12.17 29.09 19.01
C ALA A 338 -13.00 29.84 20.06
N LYS A 339 -12.88 29.48 21.34
CA LYS A 339 -13.51 30.20 22.46
C LYS A 339 -12.90 31.59 22.67
N ALA A 340 -11.59 31.75 22.47
CA ALA A 340 -10.89 33.02 22.63
C ALA A 340 -11.19 34.04 21.52
N GLY A 341 -11.74 33.58 20.37
CA GLY A 341 -12.14 34.43 19.24
C GLY A 341 -13.61 34.88 19.24
N LEU A 342 -14.40 34.53 20.26
CA LEU A 342 -15.80 34.92 20.48
C LEU A 342 -15.92 36.08 21.47
#